data_AF-A0A0T7BX75-F1
#
_entry.id   AF-A0A0T7BX75-F1
#
_cell.length_a   1.000
_cell.length_b   1.000
_cell.length_c   1.000
_cell.angle_alpha   90.00
_cell.angle_beta   90.00
_cell.angle_gamma   90.00
#
_symmetry.space_group_name_H-M   'P 1'
#
loop_
_entity.id
_entity.type
_entity.pdbx_description
1 polymer ?
#
loop_
_entity_poly.entity_id
_entity_poly.type
_entity_poly.pdbx_seq_one_letter_code
_entity_poly.pdbx_strand_id
1 'polypeptide(L)'
;MNNRFAASSASRTFKVVGTVLLLSFVLDLVILLIDFKPTDKASQIALASNLVERGIVPMVGLALMFAGYWVDTTDDSRSSGIDLRFPALILSSILGLMFFVIAPIHTTNVIAQKNQNLEQIRKDAEQAETALTNQVNQVKAQLNSNEQVKAELEKQKTQVKTQFSELLKDEERYKQALSNPNLPQTQKDLLKKFKANPQELDKYIAQQSDPEQLANQRLSQIRTRKEELEKQAESSLRPGMRIALSSWLLSIGYVIIGWSGLKNMGALKGSIKKATAR
;
A
#
# COMPACT_ATOMS: atom_id res chain seq x y z
N MET A 1 -4.77 -55.94 10.41
CA MET A 1 -3.40 -55.60 9.96
C MET A 1 -3.34 -54.30 9.14
N ASN A 2 -4.40 -53.89 8.41
CA ASN A 2 -4.37 -52.66 7.58
C ASN A 2 -4.17 -51.34 8.34
N ASN A 3 -4.69 -51.19 9.57
CA ASN A 3 -4.57 -49.93 10.32
C ASN A 3 -3.12 -49.57 10.72
N ARG A 4 -2.26 -50.57 10.98
CA ARG A 4 -0.86 -50.32 11.40
C ARG A 4 0.01 -49.84 10.24
N PHE A 5 -0.12 -50.47 9.08
CA PHE A 5 0.57 -50.02 7.87
C PHE A 5 0.10 -48.63 7.44
N ALA A 6 -1.21 -48.36 7.48
CA ALA A 6 -1.75 -47.04 7.18
C ALA A 6 -1.23 -45.96 8.16
N ALA A 7 -1.18 -46.25 9.46
CA ALA A 7 -0.66 -45.33 10.49
C ALA A 7 0.84 -45.03 10.31
N SER A 8 1.67 -46.06 10.07
CA SER A 8 3.10 -45.89 9.85
C SER A 8 3.40 -45.08 8.57
N SER A 9 2.69 -45.34 7.48
CA SER A 9 2.82 -44.57 6.24
C SER A 9 2.33 -43.13 6.39
N ALA A 10 1.23 -42.91 7.13
CA ALA A 10 0.73 -41.57 7.43
C ALA A 10 1.73 -40.76 8.27
N SER A 11 2.30 -41.36 9.32
CA SER A 11 3.34 -40.73 10.16
C SER A 11 4.55 -40.27 9.34
N ARG A 12 5.10 -41.15 8.49
CA ARG A 12 6.23 -40.81 7.62
C ARG A 12 5.89 -39.67 6.68
N THR A 13 4.70 -39.70 6.09
CA THR A 13 4.22 -38.65 5.19
C THR A 13 4.14 -37.30 5.90
N PHE A 14 3.55 -37.26 7.10
CA PHE A 14 3.45 -36.02 7.88
C PHE A 14 4.80 -35.44 8.27
N LYS A 15 5.76 -36.29 8.66
CA LYS A 15 7.13 -35.84 8.98
C LYS A 15 7.86 -35.29 7.76
N VAL A 16 7.77 -35.98 6.62
CA VAL A 16 8.40 -35.54 5.36
C VAL A 16 7.80 -34.23 4.88
N VAL A 17 6.46 -34.16 4.78
CA VAL A 17 5.76 -32.94 4.33
C VAL A 17 6.06 -31.78 5.28
N GLY A 18 6.00 -32.00 6.60
CA GLY A 18 6.33 -30.97 7.58
C GLY A 18 7.76 -30.46 7.46
N THR A 19 8.73 -31.37 7.25
CA THR A 19 10.14 -31.02 7.06
C THR A 19 10.35 -30.23 5.76
N VAL A 20 9.73 -30.64 4.65
CA VAL A 20 9.83 -29.94 3.37
C VAL A 20 9.26 -28.52 3.47
N LEU A 21 8.12 -28.33 4.14
CA LEU A 21 7.54 -27.00 4.36
C LEU A 21 8.47 -26.09 5.17
N LEU A 22 9.10 -26.61 6.23
CA LEU A 22 10.08 -25.88 7.02
C LEU A 22 11.30 -25.48 6.20
N LEU A 23 11.89 -26.42 5.45
CA LEU A 23 13.07 -26.15 4.62
C LEU A 23 12.76 -25.16 3.50
N SER A 24 11.58 -25.26 2.89
CA SER A 24 11.14 -24.32 1.84
C SER A 24 11.04 -22.90 2.40
N PHE A 25 10.47 -22.73 3.59
CA PHE A 25 10.40 -21.43 4.24
C PHE A 25 11.79 -20.88 4.60
N VAL A 26 12.70 -21.71 5.11
CA VAL A 26 14.07 -21.29 5.43
C VAL A 26 14.80 -20.83 4.16
N LEU A 27 14.63 -21.55 3.05
CA LEU A 27 15.21 -21.18 1.77
C LEU A 27 14.66 -19.85 1.26
N ASP A 28 13.34 -19.66 1.31
CA ASP A 28 12.68 -18.39 1.00
C ASP A 28 13.22 -17.24 1.86
N LEU A 29 13.41 -17.49 3.16
CA LEU A 29 13.94 -16.51 4.10
C LEU A 29 15.38 -16.13 3.75
N VAL A 30 16.23 -17.09 3.37
CA VAL A 30 17.60 -16.81 2.90
C VAL A 30 17.58 -15.97 1.63
N ILE A 31 16.72 -16.28 0.66
CA ILE A 31 16.57 -15.48 -0.58
C ILE A 31 16.16 -14.05 -0.24
N LEU A 32 15.20 -13.88 0.68
CA LEU A 32 14.72 -12.57 1.09
C LEU A 32 15.80 -11.75 1.82
N LEU A 33 16.69 -12.41 2.58
CA LEU A 33 17.80 -11.76 3.28
C LEU A 33 18.90 -11.28 2.33
N ILE A 34 19.07 -11.88 1.15
CA ILE A 34 20.12 -11.49 0.19
C ILE A 34 19.86 -10.08 -0.38
N ASP A 35 18.60 -9.72 -0.65
CA ASP A 35 18.23 -8.41 -1.20
C ASP A 35 17.91 -7.37 -0.10
N PHE A 36 18.08 -7.74 1.17
CA PHE A 36 17.72 -6.88 2.29
C PHE A 36 18.72 -5.74 2.51
N LYS A 37 18.25 -4.51 2.33
CA LYS A 37 19.01 -3.28 2.62
C LYS A 37 18.58 -2.71 3.97
N PRO A 38 19.35 -2.82 5.05
CA PRO A 38 18.91 -2.38 6.38
C PRO A 38 18.74 -0.86 6.50
N THR A 39 19.30 -0.06 5.59
CA THR A 39 19.21 1.41 5.64
C THR A 39 17.91 1.96 5.04
N ASP A 40 17.25 1.19 4.18
CA ASP A 40 16.03 1.62 3.51
C ASP A 40 14.78 1.21 4.31
N LYS A 41 13.85 2.15 4.51
CA LYS A 41 12.60 1.87 5.23
C LYS A 41 11.66 1.03 4.38
N ALA A 42 11.69 1.18 3.06
CA ALA A 42 10.83 0.43 2.15
C ALA A 42 11.22 -1.06 2.11
N SER A 43 12.52 -1.37 2.07
CA SER A 43 13.03 -2.74 2.17
C SER A 43 12.69 -3.41 3.52
N GLN A 44 12.78 -2.68 4.64
CA GLN A 44 12.37 -3.17 5.96
C GLN A 44 10.88 -3.49 6.02
N ILE A 45 10.04 -2.63 5.42
CA ILE A 45 8.59 -2.85 5.33
C ILE A 45 8.28 -4.06 4.45
N ALA A 46 8.94 -4.20 3.30
CA ALA A 46 8.74 -5.32 2.38
C ALA A 46 9.17 -6.65 3.01
N LEU A 47 10.33 -6.68 3.68
CA LEU A 47 10.80 -7.85 4.40
C LEU A 47 9.82 -8.26 5.51
N ALA A 48 9.35 -7.30 6.31
CA ALA A 48 8.35 -7.56 7.34
C ALA A 48 7.04 -8.13 6.77
N SER A 49 6.50 -7.53 5.70
CA SER A 49 5.26 -8.00 5.07
C SER A 49 5.42 -9.44 4.56
N ASN A 50 6.48 -9.70 3.79
CA ASN A 50 6.74 -11.01 3.19
C ASN A 50 6.94 -12.11 4.24
N LEU A 51 7.67 -11.81 5.32
CA LEU A 51 7.89 -12.75 6.41
C LEU A 51 6.59 -13.10 7.14
N VAL A 52 5.75 -12.10 7.40
CA VAL A 52 4.49 -12.28 8.15
C VAL A 52 3.47 -13.03 7.31
N GLU A 53 3.34 -12.69 6.03
CA GLU A 53 2.42 -13.35 5.11
C GLU A 53 2.76 -14.83 4.90
N ARG A 54 4.06 -15.16 4.80
CA ARG A 54 4.52 -16.55 4.62
C ARG A 54 4.73 -17.31 5.92
N GLY A 55 4.72 -16.64 7.07
CA GLY A 55 5.03 -17.23 8.37
C GLY A 55 4.02 -18.29 8.86
N ILE A 56 2.85 -18.41 8.21
CA ILE A 56 1.88 -19.50 8.47
C ILE A 56 2.40 -20.84 7.93
N VAL A 57 3.13 -20.84 6.81
CA VAL A 57 3.65 -22.05 6.16
C VAL A 57 4.52 -22.89 7.11
N PRO A 58 5.55 -22.33 7.79
CA PRO A 58 6.32 -23.08 8.76
C PRO A 58 5.50 -23.57 9.95
N MET A 59 4.41 -22.87 10.34
CA MET A 59 3.56 -23.26 11.46
C MET A 59 2.76 -24.52 11.12
N VAL A 60 2.22 -24.58 9.90
CA VAL A 60 1.58 -25.79 9.37
C VAL A 60 2.58 -26.93 9.23
N GLY A 61 3.81 -26.63 8.80
CA GLY A 61 4.91 -27.59 8.76
C GLY A 61 5.21 -28.21 10.12
N LEU A 62 5.31 -27.38 11.17
CA LEU A 62 5.48 -27.83 12.55
C LEU A 62 4.29 -28.69 13.02
N ALA A 63 3.06 -28.26 12.76
CA ALA A 63 1.86 -28.98 13.17
C ALA A 63 1.80 -30.39 12.54
N LEU A 64 2.04 -30.50 11.24
CA LEU A 64 2.11 -31.79 10.54
C LEU A 64 3.26 -32.64 11.08
N MET A 65 4.45 -32.06 11.26
CA MET A 65 5.60 -32.80 11.77
C MET A 65 5.32 -33.38 13.16
N PHE A 66 4.78 -32.59 14.09
CA PHE A 66 4.42 -33.07 15.44
C PHE A 66 3.28 -34.08 15.42
N ALA A 67 2.27 -33.92 14.54
CA ALA A 67 1.22 -34.91 14.35
C ALA A 67 1.81 -36.27 13.90
N GLY A 68 2.79 -36.26 12.99
CA GLY A 68 3.51 -37.47 12.60
C GLY A 68 4.27 -38.11 13.76
N TYR A 69 4.96 -37.32 14.59
CA TYR A 69 5.60 -37.84 15.80
C TYR A 69 4.60 -38.39 16.82
N TRP A 70 3.41 -37.81 16.94
CA TRP A 70 2.36 -38.30 17.82
C TRP A 70 1.79 -39.65 17.34
N VAL A 71 1.56 -39.81 16.02
CA VAL A 71 1.12 -41.10 15.45
C VAL A 71 2.14 -42.21 15.73
N ASP A 72 3.45 -41.92 15.62
CA ASP A 72 4.49 -42.89 15.98
C ASP A 72 4.50 -43.28 17.47
N THR A 73 4.02 -42.43 18.39
CA THR A 73 3.94 -42.81 19.82
C THR A 73 2.82 -43.80 20.12
N THR A 74 1.87 -43.98 19.19
CA THR A 74 0.77 -44.95 19.32
C THR A 74 1.10 -46.33 18.76
N ASP A 75 2.27 -46.48 18.13
CA ASP A 75 2.78 -47.75 17.60
C ASP A 75 4.12 -48.07 18.29
N ASP A 76 4.24 -49.22 18.97
CA ASP A 76 5.43 -49.63 19.76
C ASP A 76 6.73 -49.83 18.92
N SER A 77 6.68 -49.51 17.63
CA SER A 77 7.84 -49.53 16.74
C SER A 77 8.83 -48.45 17.14
N ARG A 78 10.01 -48.86 17.65
CA ARG A 78 11.15 -47.95 17.92
C ARG A 78 11.43 -47.07 16.71
N SER A 79 11.21 -45.76 16.85
CA SER A 79 11.51 -44.77 15.82
C SER A 79 13.02 -44.60 15.66
N SER A 80 13.61 -45.35 14.72
CA SER A 80 15.05 -45.33 14.40
C SER A 80 15.43 -44.19 13.44
N GLY A 81 15.07 -42.94 13.76
CA GLY A 81 15.35 -41.77 12.93
C GLY A 81 15.96 -40.61 13.72
N ILE A 82 16.52 -39.63 12.99
CA ILE A 82 16.93 -38.35 13.57
C ILE A 82 15.69 -37.67 14.18
N ASP A 83 15.80 -37.21 15.42
CA ASP A 83 14.73 -36.50 16.09
C ASP A 83 14.76 -35.00 15.73
N LEU A 84 13.96 -34.61 14.73
CA LEU A 84 13.84 -33.22 14.30
C LEU A 84 12.98 -32.36 15.26
N ARG A 85 12.38 -32.93 16.30
CA ARG A 85 11.54 -32.16 17.24
C ARG A 85 12.35 -31.06 17.94
N PHE A 86 13.57 -31.37 18.38
CA PHE A 86 14.42 -30.39 19.05
C PHE A 86 14.77 -29.17 18.18
N PRO A 87 15.37 -29.32 16.98
CA PRO A 87 15.67 -28.17 16.12
C PRO A 87 14.41 -27.43 15.66
N ALA A 88 13.29 -28.13 15.46
CA ALA A 88 12.02 -27.52 15.10
C ALA A 88 11.45 -26.63 16.22
N LEU A 89 11.61 -27.02 17.49
CA LEU A 89 11.19 -26.22 18.63
C LEU A 89 12.07 -24.99 18.85
N ILE A 90 13.39 -25.13 18.64
CA ILE A 90 14.31 -23.98 18.63
C ILE A 90 13.89 -23.00 17.54
N LEU A 91 13.69 -23.51 16.31
CA LEU A 91 13.24 -22.70 15.17
C LEU A 91 11.92 -21.99 15.48
N SER A 92 10.94 -22.69 16.06
CA SER A 92 9.66 -22.11 16.50
C SER A 92 9.88 -20.98 17.50
N SER A 93 10.80 -21.13 18.44
CA SER A 93 11.07 -20.11 19.47
C SER A 93 11.73 -18.87 18.87
N ILE A 94 12.69 -19.06 17.94
CA ILE A 94 13.34 -17.98 17.20
C ILE A 94 12.31 -17.23 16.35
N LEU A 95 11.46 -17.95 15.60
CA LEU A 95 10.39 -17.36 14.78
C LEU A 95 9.40 -16.56 15.64
N GLY A 96 8.99 -17.10 16.79
CA GLY A 96 8.09 -16.41 17.70
C GLY A 96 8.66 -15.08 18.17
N LEU A 97 9.93 -15.07 18.58
CA LEU A 97 10.62 -13.84 18.98
C LEU A 97 10.82 -12.88 17.80
N MET A 98 11.14 -13.40 16.61
CA MET A 98 11.27 -12.61 15.40
C MET A 98 9.96 -11.88 15.06
N PHE A 99 8.82 -12.58 15.04
CA PHE A 99 7.52 -11.98 14.77
C PHE A 99 7.10 -10.98 15.85
N PHE A 100 7.49 -11.22 17.11
CA PHE A 100 7.28 -10.27 18.19
C PHE A 100 8.01 -8.94 17.93
N VAL A 101 9.26 -9.00 17.49
CA VAL A 101 10.11 -7.82 17.22
C VAL A 101 9.74 -7.10 15.91
N ILE A 102 9.28 -7.84 14.89
CA ILE A 102 8.88 -7.27 13.59
C ILE A 102 7.70 -6.32 13.76
N ALA A 103 6.74 -6.63 14.63
CA ALA A 103 5.53 -5.83 14.78
C ALA A 103 5.78 -4.35 15.17
N PRO A 104 6.55 -4.03 16.23
CA PRO A 104 6.87 -2.64 16.55
C PRO A 104 7.70 -1.96 15.46
N ILE A 105 8.70 -2.65 14.90
CA ILE A 105 9.58 -2.08 13.84
C ILE A 105 8.78 -1.74 12.58
N HIS A 106 7.91 -2.64 12.14
CA HIS A 106 7.09 -2.42 10.96
C HIS A 106 6.15 -1.22 11.15
N THR A 107 5.51 -1.12 12.32
CA THR A 107 4.58 -0.04 12.64
C THR A 107 5.29 1.32 12.67
N THR A 108 6.44 1.42 13.33
CA THR A 108 7.20 2.68 13.40
C THR A 108 7.69 3.12 12.03
N ASN A 109 8.15 2.18 11.20
CA ASN A 109 8.60 2.47 9.84
C ASN A 109 7.48 2.91 8.91
N VAL A 110 6.32 2.25 8.96
CA VAL A 110 5.13 2.63 8.16
C VAL A 110 4.66 4.04 8.53
N ILE A 111 4.62 4.36 9.83
CA ILE A 111 4.26 5.71 10.29
C ILE A 111 5.29 6.74 9.80
N ALA A 112 6.58 6.43 9.90
CA ALA A 112 7.64 7.33 9.45
C ALA A 112 7.57 7.58 7.94
N GLN A 113 7.33 6.54 7.13
CA GLN A 113 7.17 6.66 5.68
C GLN A 113 5.91 7.47 5.34
N LYS A 114 4.80 7.26 6.05
CA LYS A 114 3.59 8.07 5.90
C LYS A 114 3.88 9.55 6.14
N ASN A 115 4.54 9.87 7.25
CA ASN A 115 4.85 11.25 7.61
C ASN A 115 5.76 11.91 6.57
N GLN A 116 6.74 11.17 6.05
CA GLN A 116 7.59 11.63 4.95
C GLN A 116 6.79 11.89 3.67
N ASN A 117 5.88 10.99 3.29
CA ASN A 117 5.02 11.17 2.13
C ASN A 117 4.07 12.37 2.30
N LEU A 118 3.49 12.56 3.49
CA LEU A 118 2.64 13.73 3.80
C LEU A 118 3.43 15.03 3.72
N GLU A 119 4.66 15.05 4.23
CA GLU A 119 5.52 16.22 4.13
C GLU A 119 5.88 16.54 2.67
N GLN A 120 6.14 15.52 1.86
CA GLN A 120 6.39 15.69 0.42
C GLN A 120 5.16 16.22 -0.31
N ILE A 121 3.97 15.65 -0.08
CA ILE A 121 2.70 16.12 -0.66
C ILE A 121 2.46 17.59 -0.31
N ARG A 122 2.74 17.99 0.94
CA ARG A 122 2.60 19.38 1.39
C ARG A 122 3.59 20.31 0.69
N LYS A 123 4.87 19.92 0.59
CA LYS A 123 5.90 20.70 -0.12
C LYS A 123 5.57 20.85 -1.60
N ASP A 124 5.16 19.77 -2.26
CA ASP A 124 4.80 19.78 -3.68
C ASP A 124 3.59 20.70 -3.95
N ALA A 125 2.58 20.65 -3.06
CA ALA A 125 1.43 21.54 -3.14
C ALA A 125 1.82 23.00 -2.91
N GLU A 126 2.63 23.30 -1.89
CA GLU A 126 3.08 24.66 -1.58
C GLU A 126 3.93 25.26 -2.71
N GLN A 127 4.81 24.45 -3.32
CA GLN A 127 5.58 24.86 -4.50
C GLN A 127 4.66 25.15 -5.69
N ALA A 128 3.64 24.31 -5.93
CA ALA A 128 2.67 24.54 -6.99
C ALA A 128 1.81 25.80 -6.75
N GLU A 129 1.36 26.04 -5.52
CA GLU A 129 0.62 27.26 -5.14
C GLU A 129 1.49 28.52 -5.33
N THR A 130 2.76 28.46 -4.94
CA THR A 130 3.70 29.57 -5.09
C THR A 130 4.00 29.85 -6.56
N ALA A 131 4.26 28.82 -7.37
CA ALA A 131 4.50 28.95 -8.80
C ALA A 131 3.29 29.57 -9.53
N LEU A 132 2.07 29.11 -9.20
CA LEU A 132 0.84 29.67 -9.75
C LEU A 132 0.66 31.13 -9.35
N THR A 133 0.87 31.47 -8.07
CA THR A 133 0.76 32.84 -7.56
C THR A 133 1.75 33.77 -8.27
N ASN A 134 2.99 33.32 -8.46
CA ASN A 134 4.01 34.08 -9.18
C ASN A 134 3.63 34.30 -10.65
N GLN A 135 3.12 33.27 -11.34
CA GLN A 135 2.68 33.39 -12.72
C GLN A 135 1.53 34.38 -12.86
N VAL A 136 0.55 34.34 -11.96
CA VAL A 136 -0.61 35.25 -11.96
C VAL A 136 -0.16 36.68 -11.69
N ASN A 137 0.75 36.88 -10.74
CA ASN A 137 1.31 38.21 -10.45
C ASN A 137 2.10 38.77 -11.64
N GLN A 138 2.88 37.94 -12.35
CA GLN A 138 3.59 38.35 -13.56
C GLN A 138 2.61 38.74 -14.69
N VAL A 139 1.57 37.93 -14.92
CA VAL A 139 0.54 38.23 -15.93
C VAL A 139 -0.20 39.53 -15.58
N LYS A 140 -0.58 39.71 -14.30
CA LYS A 140 -1.19 40.97 -13.83
C LYS A 140 -0.26 42.16 -14.00
N ALA A 141 1.02 42.02 -13.68
CA ALA A 141 2.00 43.09 -13.85
C ALA A 141 2.14 43.46 -15.33
N GLN A 142 2.22 42.48 -16.24
CA GLN A 142 2.27 42.73 -17.69
C GLN A 142 1.00 43.40 -18.22
N LEU A 143 -0.18 42.95 -17.77
CA LEU A 143 -1.46 43.57 -18.11
C LEU A 143 -1.55 45.01 -17.58
N ASN A 144 -1.04 45.27 -16.38
CA ASN A 144 -1.11 46.61 -15.78
C ASN A 144 -0.08 47.58 -16.38
N SER A 145 1.11 47.10 -16.74
CA SER A 145 2.21 47.93 -17.22
C SER A 145 2.27 48.09 -18.73
N ASN A 146 1.63 47.23 -19.53
CA ASN A 146 1.74 47.27 -20.98
C ASN A 146 0.37 47.44 -21.66
N GLU A 147 0.06 48.68 -22.08
CA GLU A 147 -1.19 48.98 -22.80
C GLU A 147 -1.34 48.18 -24.10
N GLN A 148 -0.24 47.80 -24.75
CA GLN A 148 -0.29 46.97 -25.97
C GLN A 148 -0.82 45.56 -25.66
N VAL A 149 -0.46 44.98 -24.51
CA VAL A 149 -0.94 43.65 -24.09
C VAL A 149 -2.42 43.71 -23.72
N LYS A 150 -2.87 44.77 -23.04
CA LYS A 150 -4.29 45.03 -22.80
C LYS A 150 -5.08 45.18 -24.11
N ALA A 151 -4.56 45.96 -25.05
CA ALA A 151 -5.19 46.17 -26.35
C ALA A 151 -5.27 44.88 -27.17
N GLU A 152 -4.23 44.04 -27.14
CA GLU A 152 -4.24 42.75 -27.83
C GLU A 152 -5.22 41.75 -27.19
N LEU A 153 -5.33 41.73 -25.86
CA LEU A 153 -6.31 40.92 -25.15
C LEU A 153 -7.75 41.36 -25.48
N GLU A 154 -8.02 42.67 -25.49
CA GLU A 154 -9.33 43.20 -25.88
C GLU A 154 -9.66 42.94 -27.36
N LYS A 155 -8.66 43.01 -28.26
CA LYS A 155 -8.83 42.59 -29.66
C LYS A 155 -9.17 41.12 -29.77
N GLN A 156 -8.46 40.23 -29.06
CA GLN A 156 -8.78 38.80 -29.05
C GLN A 156 -10.18 38.53 -28.51
N LYS A 157 -10.57 39.14 -27.38
CA LYS A 157 -11.93 39.04 -26.84
C LYS A 157 -12.98 39.46 -27.87
N THR A 158 -12.75 40.60 -28.52
CA THR A 158 -13.65 41.12 -29.55
C THR A 158 -13.72 40.19 -30.75
N GLN A 159 -12.59 39.65 -31.21
CA GLN A 159 -12.54 38.72 -32.34
C GLN A 159 -13.26 37.41 -32.03
N VAL A 160 -13.04 36.83 -30.84
CA VAL A 160 -13.74 35.62 -30.38
C VAL A 160 -15.24 35.90 -30.26
N LYS A 161 -15.63 37.04 -29.66
CA LYS A 161 -17.04 37.45 -29.56
C LYS A 161 -17.70 37.57 -30.93
N THR A 162 -17.02 38.17 -31.92
CA THR A 162 -17.54 38.32 -33.27
C THR A 162 -17.69 36.96 -33.97
N GLN A 163 -16.68 36.09 -33.89
CA GLN A 163 -16.76 34.73 -34.46
C GLN A 163 -17.90 33.91 -33.85
N PHE A 164 -18.08 33.97 -32.52
CA PHE A 164 -19.19 33.30 -31.85
C PHE A 164 -20.54 33.94 -32.22
N SER A 165 -20.63 35.27 -32.31
CA SER A 165 -21.87 35.95 -32.70
C SER A 165 -22.27 35.63 -34.15
N GLU A 166 -21.31 35.55 -35.06
CA GLU A 166 -21.53 35.13 -36.46
C GLU A 166 -22.01 33.69 -36.54
N LEU A 167 -21.36 32.77 -35.79
CA LEU A 167 -21.79 31.37 -35.72
C LEU A 167 -23.19 31.20 -35.12
N LEU A 168 -23.57 32.05 -34.15
CA LEU A 168 -24.90 32.04 -33.53
C LEU A 168 -25.99 32.68 -34.40
N LYS A 169 -25.62 33.59 -35.32
CA LYS A 169 -26.52 34.22 -36.30
C LYS A 169 -26.76 33.35 -37.53
N ASP A 170 -25.78 32.56 -37.93
CA ASP A 170 -25.88 31.64 -39.06
C ASP A 170 -26.64 30.37 -38.65
N GLU A 171 -27.95 30.34 -38.95
CA GLU A 171 -28.88 29.31 -38.49
C GLU A 171 -28.56 27.91 -39.05
N GLU A 172 -27.96 27.83 -40.24
CA GLU A 172 -27.50 26.58 -40.87
C GLU A 172 -26.27 26.04 -40.10
N ARG A 173 -25.27 26.88 -39.85
CA ARG A 173 -24.05 26.48 -39.10
C ARG A 173 -24.32 26.17 -37.63
N TYR A 174 -25.24 26.91 -36.99
CA TYR A 174 -25.66 26.64 -35.62
C TYR A 174 -26.33 25.27 -35.49
N LYS A 175 -27.24 24.93 -36.41
CA LYS A 175 -27.87 23.59 -36.47
C LYS A 175 -26.84 22.50 -36.76
N GLN A 176 -25.88 22.77 -37.65
CA GLN A 176 -24.80 21.82 -37.97
C GLN A 176 -23.86 21.57 -36.77
N ALA A 177 -23.56 22.60 -35.98
CA ALA A 177 -22.77 22.51 -34.75
C ALA A 177 -23.50 21.72 -33.63
N LEU A 178 -24.81 21.92 -33.49
CA LEU A 178 -25.63 21.15 -32.52
C LEU A 178 -25.81 19.68 -32.93
N SER A 179 -25.93 19.42 -34.23
CA SER A 179 -26.05 18.07 -34.79
C SER A 179 -24.74 17.29 -34.82
N ASN A 180 -23.60 17.95 -34.58
CA ASN A 180 -22.30 17.28 -34.56
C ASN A 180 -22.21 16.28 -33.38
N PRO A 181 -22.01 14.97 -33.65
CA PRO A 181 -21.94 13.95 -32.60
C PRO A 181 -20.67 14.04 -31.75
N ASN A 182 -19.61 14.71 -32.24
CA ASN A 182 -18.35 14.85 -31.52
C ASN A 182 -18.34 16.02 -30.51
N LEU A 183 -19.40 16.83 -30.45
CA LEU A 183 -19.48 17.94 -29.50
C LEU A 183 -20.01 17.43 -28.14
N PRO A 184 -19.28 17.64 -27.03
CA PRO A 184 -19.77 17.31 -25.69
C PRO A 184 -21.10 18.01 -25.38
N GLN A 185 -22.03 17.33 -24.70
CA GLN A 185 -23.35 17.90 -24.38
C GLN A 185 -23.29 19.23 -23.61
N THR A 186 -22.30 19.37 -22.71
CA THR A 186 -22.03 20.62 -22.00
C THR A 186 -21.77 21.80 -22.92
N GLN A 187 -21.11 21.59 -24.06
CA GLN A 187 -20.87 22.64 -25.05
C GLN A 187 -22.15 22.97 -25.82
N LYS A 188 -22.97 21.96 -26.14
CA LYS A 188 -24.27 22.16 -26.83
C LYS A 188 -25.24 22.99 -25.97
N ASP A 189 -25.27 22.77 -24.67
CA ASP A 189 -26.10 23.56 -23.75
C ASP A 189 -25.58 24.99 -23.59
N LEU A 190 -24.26 25.19 -23.55
CA LEU A 190 -23.66 26.54 -23.58
C LEU A 190 -24.01 27.28 -24.88
N LEU A 191 -23.93 26.62 -26.04
CA LEU A 191 -24.34 27.17 -27.33
C LEU A 191 -25.81 27.61 -27.36
N LYS A 192 -26.72 26.81 -26.79
CA LYS A 192 -28.14 27.18 -26.63
C LYS A 192 -28.32 28.39 -25.72
N LYS A 193 -27.60 28.44 -24.59
CA LYS A 193 -27.64 29.56 -23.65
C LYS A 193 -27.11 30.85 -24.27
N PHE A 194 -26.03 30.78 -25.04
CA PHE A 194 -25.47 31.94 -25.75
C PHE A 194 -26.40 32.45 -26.85
N LYS A 195 -27.15 31.55 -27.54
CA LYS A 195 -28.19 31.95 -28.49
C LYS A 195 -29.37 32.64 -27.80
N ALA A 196 -29.79 32.13 -26.64
CA ALA A 196 -30.90 32.70 -25.88
C ALA A 196 -30.53 34.03 -25.20
N ASN A 197 -29.28 34.19 -24.77
CA ASN A 197 -28.81 35.39 -24.09
C ASN A 197 -27.36 35.74 -24.47
N PRO A 198 -27.13 36.74 -25.34
CA PRO A 198 -25.79 37.13 -25.76
C PRO A 198 -24.94 37.70 -24.60
N GLN A 199 -25.56 38.13 -23.50
CA GLN A 199 -24.84 38.54 -22.29
C GLN A 199 -24.15 37.38 -21.55
N GLU A 200 -24.61 36.13 -21.71
CA GLU A 200 -23.92 34.98 -21.12
C GLU A 200 -22.60 34.70 -21.83
N LEU A 201 -22.52 34.97 -23.14
CA LEU A 201 -21.26 34.89 -23.89
C LEU A 201 -20.26 35.94 -23.38
N ASP A 202 -20.71 37.17 -23.13
CA ASP A 202 -19.88 38.23 -22.54
C ASP A 202 -19.38 37.86 -21.14
N LYS A 203 -20.25 37.30 -20.29
CA LYS A 203 -19.85 36.80 -18.98
C LYS A 203 -18.86 35.65 -19.08
N TYR A 204 -19.06 34.70 -19.99
CA TYR A 204 -18.17 33.56 -20.17
C TYR A 204 -16.78 33.97 -20.68
N ILE A 205 -16.72 34.87 -21.67
CA ILE A 205 -15.46 35.42 -22.19
C ILE A 205 -14.76 36.23 -21.11
N ALA A 206 -15.48 37.09 -20.38
CA ALA A 206 -14.91 37.84 -19.26
C ALA A 206 -14.38 36.90 -18.17
N GLN A 207 -15.10 35.82 -17.86
CA GLN A 207 -14.72 34.84 -16.86
C GLN A 207 -13.48 34.02 -17.24
N GLN A 208 -13.37 33.61 -18.51
CA GLN A 208 -12.17 32.91 -19.00
C GLN A 208 -10.96 33.82 -19.18
N SER A 209 -11.19 35.10 -19.46
CA SER A 209 -10.12 36.08 -19.67
C SER A 209 -9.62 36.70 -18.37
N ASP A 210 -10.27 36.43 -17.23
CA ASP A 210 -9.86 36.94 -15.94
C ASP A 210 -8.78 36.02 -15.33
N PRO A 211 -7.52 36.49 -15.24
CA PRO A 211 -6.43 35.70 -14.68
C PRO A 211 -6.68 35.30 -13.22
N GLU A 212 -7.50 36.05 -12.45
CA GLU A 212 -7.81 35.68 -11.06
C GLU A 212 -8.76 34.49 -10.96
N GLN A 213 -9.79 34.43 -11.80
CA GLN A 213 -10.75 33.34 -11.73
C GLN A 213 -10.15 32.02 -12.19
N LEU A 214 -9.33 32.05 -13.24
CA LEU A 214 -8.60 30.88 -13.70
C LEU A 214 -7.58 30.42 -12.64
N ALA A 215 -6.88 31.36 -12.00
CA ALA A 215 -5.99 31.06 -10.89
C ALA A 215 -6.72 30.42 -9.71
N ASN A 216 -7.86 30.96 -9.29
CA ASN A 216 -8.64 30.41 -8.18
C ASN A 216 -9.16 28.99 -8.48
N GLN A 217 -9.54 28.70 -9.72
CA GLN A 217 -9.89 27.33 -10.13
C GLN A 217 -8.70 26.38 -10.04
N ARG A 218 -7.53 26.79 -10.54
CA ARG A 218 -6.29 25.99 -10.47
C ARG A 218 -5.82 25.79 -9.03
N LEU A 219 -5.90 26.83 -8.22
CA LEU A 219 -5.59 26.80 -6.79
C LEU A 219 -6.53 25.81 -6.05
N SER A 220 -7.82 25.87 -6.35
CA SER A 220 -8.79 24.90 -5.83
C SER A 220 -8.44 23.48 -6.25
N GLN A 221 -8.05 23.24 -7.50
CA GLN A 221 -7.63 21.91 -7.96
C GLN A 221 -6.37 21.43 -7.23
N ILE A 222 -5.38 22.29 -7.02
CA ILE A 222 -4.16 21.96 -6.26
C ILE A 222 -4.53 21.56 -4.82
N ARG A 223 -5.41 22.32 -4.17
CA ARG A 223 -5.88 22.04 -2.80
C ARG A 223 -6.70 20.76 -2.70
N THR A 224 -7.64 20.55 -3.62
CA THR A 224 -8.43 19.31 -3.66
C THR A 224 -7.52 18.10 -3.89
N ARG A 225 -6.56 18.20 -4.81
CA ARG A 225 -5.60 17.13 -5.06
C ARG A 225 -4.69 16.87 -3.85
N LYS A 226 -4.24 17.92 -3.18
CA LYS A 226 -3.50 17.80 -1.91
C LYS A 226 -4.33 17.03 -0.88
N GLU A 227 -5.58 17.43 -0.66
CA GLU A 227 -6.47 16.77 0.31
C GLU A 227 -6.73 15.30 -0.05
N GLU A 228 -6.91 14.99 -1.33
CA GLU A 228 -7.08 13.61 -1.82
C GLU A 228 -5.84 12.75 -1.56
N LEU A 229 -4.65 13.28 -1.86
CA LEU A 229 -3.38 12.60 -1.62
C LEU A 229 -3.07 12.45 -0.12
N GLU A 230 -3.39 13.47 0.70
CA GLU A 230 -3.28 13.37 2.16
C GLU A 230 -4.20 12.28 2.71
N LYS A 231 -5.46 12.21 2.26
CA LYS A 231 -6.39 11.13 2.63
C LYS A 231 -5.90 9.75 2.17
N GLN A 232 -5.34 9.66 0.98
CA GLN A 232 -4.76 8.41 0.47
C GLN A 232 -3.57 7.95 1.34
N ALA A 233 -2.69 8.87 1.72
CA ALA A 233 -1.58 8.60 2.63
C ALA A 233 -2.06 8.22 4.04
N GLU A 234 -3.16 8.80 4.54
CA GLU A 234 -3.75 8.36 5.81
C GLU A 234 -4.35 6.96 5.72
N SER A 235 -4.98 6.63 4.59
CA SER A 235 -5.58 5.30 4.37
C SER A 235 -4.55 4.18 4.31
N SER A 236 -3.29 4.47 3.98
CA SER A 236 -2.20 3.49 3.91
C SER A 236 -1.79 2.93 5.29
N LEU A 237 -2.32 3.46 6.39
CA LEU A 237 -2.15 2.89 7.73
C LEU A 237 -2.99 1.63 7.96
N ARG A 238 -4.13 1.47 7.27
CA ARG A 238 -5.02 0.32 7.47
C ARG A 238 -4.34 -1.02 7.12
N PRO A 239 -3.64 -1.14 5.97
CA PRO A 239 -2.86 -2.35 5.67
C PRO A 239 -1.72 -2.61 6.66
N GLY A 240 -1.02 -1.57 7.13
CA GLY A 240 0.08 -1.72 8.11
C GLY A 240 -0.38 -2.31 9.44
N MET A 241 -1.59 -1.99 9.87
CA MET A 241 -2.18 -2.55 11.10
C MET A 241 -2.46 -4.06 10.98
N ARG A 242 -2.85 -4.54 9.78
CA ARG A 242 -3.11 -5.96 9.54
C ARG A 242 -1.83 -6.79 9.68
N ILE A 243 -0.69 -6.28 9.19
CA ILE A 243 0.59 -6.96 9.30
C ILE A 243 1.05 -7.01 10.76
N ALA A 244 0.87 -5.91 11.52
CA ALA A 244 1.14 -5.90 12.96
C ALA A 244 0.30 -6.95 13.72
N LEU A 245 -1.01 -7.00 13.47
CA LEU A 245 -1.92 -7.99 14.05
C LEU A 245 -1.54 -9.43 13.68
N SER A 246 -1.21 -9.67 12.41
CA SER A 246 -0.82 -10.99 11.92
C SER A 246 0.50 -11.44 12.56
N SER A 247 1.45 -10.51 12.75
CA SER A 247 2.72 -10.77 13.44
C SER A 247 2.50 -11.19 14.89
N TRP A 248 1.57 -10.52 15.59
CA TRP A 248 1.24 -10.86 16.98
C TRP A 248 0.59 -12.24 17.10
N LEU A 249 -0.35 -12.55 16.21
CA LEU A 249 -1.00 -13.86 16.17
C LEU A 249 0.03 -14.98 15.89
N LEU A 250 0.92 -14.77 14.91
CA LEU A 250 2.01 -15.71 14.64
C LEU A 250 2.93 -15.86 15.84
N SER A 251 3.37 -14.76 16.45
CA SER A 251 4.22 -14.76 17.63
C SER A 251 3.63 -15.62 18.74
N ILE A 252 2.34 -15.47 19.04
CA ILE A 252 1.65 -16.25 20.08
C ILE A 252 1.69 -17.74 19.73
N GLY A 253 1.32 -18.11 18.50
CA GLY A 253 1.32 -19.51 18.05
C GLY A 253 2.71 -20.16 18.17
N TYR A 254 3.73 -19.47 17.69
CA TYR A 254 5.12 -19.96 17.72
C TYR A 254 5.71 -20.04 19.13
N VAL A 255 5.39 -19.07 20.00
CA VAL A 255 5.81 -19.10 21.41
C VAL A 255 5.15 -20.26 22.14
N ILE A 256 3.84 -20.50 21.92
CA ILE A 256 3.14 -21.64 22.54
C ILE A 256 3.77 -22.96 22.09
N ILE A 257 4.00 -23.15 20.79
CA ILE A 257 4.61 -24.38 20.25
C ILE A 257 6.04 -24.57 20.79
N GLY A 258 6.88 -23.54 20.70
CA GLY A 258 8.29 -23.59 21.11
C GLY A 258 8.45 -23.80 22.62
N TRP A 259 7.80 -22.96 23.43
CA TRP A 259 7.91 -23.01 24.89
C TRP A 259 7.32 -24.29 25.48
N SER A 260 6.12 -24.69 25.03
CA SER A 260 5.46 -25.91 25.52
C SER A 260 6.27 -27.16 25.15
N GLY A 261 6.76 -27.24 23.91
CA GLY A 261 7.56 -28.38 23.46
C GLY A 261 8.91 -28.48 24.17
N LEU A 262 9.63 -27.36 24.35
CA LEU A 262 10.94 -27.36 25.04
C LEU A 262 10.79 -27.73 26.53
N LYS A 263 9.72 -27.28 27.18
CA LYS A 263 9.40 -27.66 28.56
C LYS A 263 9.10 -29.15 28.69
N ASN A 264 8.30 -29.71 27.79
CA ASN A 264 7.92 -31.13 27.80
C ASN A 264 9.10 -32.07 27.47
N MET A 265 10.07 -31.62 26.67
CA MET A 265 11.31 -32.37 26.40
C MET A 265 12.37 -32.26 27.51
N GLY A 266 12.08 -31.55 28.60
CA GLY A 266 12.99 -31.45 29.75
C GLY A 266 14.22 -30.58 29.51
N ALA A 267 14.31 -29.84 28.39
CA ALA A 267 15.43 -28.96 28.07
C ALA A 267 15.62 -27.81 29.09
N LEU A 268 14.54 -27.41 29.78
CA LEU A 268 14.54 -26.43 30.87
C LEU A 268 14.82 -27.04 32.26
N LYS A 269 14.86 -28.37 32.38
CA LYS A 269 15.16 -29.06 33.64
C LYS A 269 16.68 -29.28 33.70
N GLY A 270 17.39 -28.21 34.05
CA GLY A 270 18.81 -28.24 34.36
C GLY A 270 19.14 -29.43 35.27
N SER A 271 20.22 -30.13 34.95
CA SER A 271 20.69 -31.31 35.66
C SER A 271 21.01 -31.00 37.12
N ILE A 272 20.04 -31.12 38.02
CA ILE A 272 20.36 -31.39 39.42
C ILE A 272 20.57 -32.91 39.49
N LYS A 273 21.80 -33.34 39.18
CA LYS A 273 22.26 -34.67 39.59
C LYS A 273 22.16 -34.70 41.12
N LYS A 274 21.16 -35.40 41.66
CA LYS A 274 21.21 -35.85 43.05
C LYS A 274 22.46 -36.71 43.16
N ALA A 275 23.48 -36.19 43.82
CA ALA A 275 24.61 -36.99 44.27
C ALA A 275 24.07 -37.98 45.30
N THR A 276 23.86 -39.23 44.87
CA THR A 276 23.78 -40.37 45.78
C THR A 276 25.20 -40.76 46.16
N ALA A 277 25.56 -40.54 47.41
CA ALA A 277 26.62 -41.24 48.13
C ALA A 277 26.24 -41.17 49.61
N ARG A 278 25.71 -42.26 50.16
CA ARG A 278 26.43 -43.34 50.89
C ARG A 278 26.91 -42.87 52.25
#